data_AF-A0A852P9L9-F1
#
_entry.id   AF-A0A852P9L9-F1
#
_cell.length_a   1.000
_cell.length_b   1.000
_cell.length_c   1.000
_cell.angle_alpha   90.00
_cell.angle_beta   90.00
_cell.angle_gamma   90.00
#
_symmetry.space_group_name_H-M   'P 1'
#
loop_
_entity.id
_entity.type
_entity.pdbx_description
1 polymer ?
#
loop_
_entity_poly.entity_id
_entity_poly.type
_entity_poly.pdbx_seq_one_letter_code
_entity_poly.pdbx_strand_id
1 'polypeptide(L)'
;ERVDPEAAANPDLHLNRATLLQYLERFQVALEGLSRAAELAPGWEEPRKRHGHLMDFLGRLCALLANRGKLRGKRRRGLAGPVPLPLLGPLGGAGGPRPSPLSALRPGP
;
A
#
# COMPACT_ATOMS: atom_id res chain seq x y z
N GLU A 1 -22.98 -6.34 -8.40
CA GLU A 1 -23.71 -6.12 -7.14
C GLU A 1 -24.68 -4.96 -7.36
N ARG A 2 -25.98 -5.17 -7.14
CA ARG A 2 -26.98 -4.12 -7.36
C ARG A 2 -26.89 -3.17 -6.16
N VAL A 3 -26.15 -2.08 -6.31
CA VAL A 3 -25.94 -1.12 -5.21
C VAL A 3 -27.25 -0.36 -5.03
N ASP A 4 -27.78 -0.38 -3.81
CA ASP A 4 -28.92 0.43 -3.42
C ASP A 4 -28.60 1.92 -3.70
N PRO A 5 -29.40 2.63 -4.51
CA PRO A 5 -29.14 4.02 -4.85
C PRO A 5 -29.07 4.94 -3.61
N GLU A 6 -29.76 4.60 -2.53
CA GLU A 6 -29.72 5.36 -1.27
C GLU A 6 -28.37 5.16 -0.56
N ALA A 7 -27.87 3.92 -0.53
CA ALA A 7 -26.54 3.59 -0.02
C ALA A 7 -25.43 4.21 -0.88
N ALA A 8 -25.61 4.29 -2.20
CA ALA A 8 -24.66 4.91 -3.12
C ALA A 8 -24.51 6.42 -2.91
N ALA A 9 -25.52 7.07 -2.34
CA ALA A 9 -25.53 8.49 -2.02
C ALA A 9 -25.03 8.82 -0.61
N ASN A 10 -24.74 7.82 0.23
CA ASN A 10 -24.28 8.02 1.61
C ASN A 10 -22.76 8.28 1.68
N PRO A 11 -22.31 9.50 2.03
CA PRO A 11 -20.88 9.84 2.10
C PRO A 11 -20.13 9.04 3.19
N ASP A 12 -20.74 8.79 4.35
CA ASP A 12 -20.12 8.04 5.45
C ASP A 12 -19.81 6.59 5.06
N LEU A 13 -20.69 5.97 4.27
CA LEU A 13 -20.48 4.61 3.78
C LEU A 13 -19.22 4.53 2.92
N HIS A 14 -19.03 5.49 2.01
CA HIS A 14 -17.83 5.55 1.16
C HIS A 14 -16.56 5.82 1.98
N LEU A 15 -16.62 6.70 2.98
CA LEU A 15 -15.49 6.97 3.88
C LEU A 15 -15.09 5.73 4.69
N ASN A 16 -16.07 5.04 5.28
CA ASN A 16 -15.83 3.86 6.11
C ASN A 16 -15.26 2.71 5.28
N ARG A 17 -15.83 2.46 4.10
CA ARG A 17 -15.32 1.47 3.14
C ARG A 17 -13.91 1.81 2.69
N ALA A 18 -13.62 3.07 2.37
CA ALA A 18 -12.28 3.51 2.00
C ALA A 18 -11.27 3.30 3.13
N THR A 19 -11.65 3.57 4.38
CA THR A 19 -10.80 3.35 5.55
C THR A 19 -10.45 1.87 5.70
N LEU A 20 -11.43 0.97 5.59
CA LEU A 20 -11.19 -0.48 5.60
C LEU A 20 -10.25 -0.91 4.45
N LEU A 21 -10.48 -0.41 3.24
CA LEU A 21 -9.65 -0.73 2.07
C LEU A 21 -8.22 -0.22 2.21
N GLN A 22 -8.02 0.93 2.87
CA GLN A 22 -6.69 1.43 3.19
C GLN A 22 -5.96 0.50 4.17
N TYR A 23 -6.64 -0.02 5.20
CA TYR A 23 -6.07 -1.02 6.11
C TYR A 23 -5.70 -2.33 5.40
N LEU A 24 -6.47 -2.71 4.38
CA LEU A 24 -6.19 -3.87 3.52
C LEU A 24 -5.19 -3.56 2.40
N GLU A 25 -4.56 -2.40 2.41
CA GLU A 25 -3.58 -1.94 1.41
C GLU A 25 -4.13 -1.89 -0.04
N ARG A 26 -5.46 -1.86 -0.19
CA ARG A 26 -6.15 -1.68 -1.48
C ARG A 26 -6.27 -0.21 -1.82
N PHE A 27 -5.13 0.46 -1.94
CA PHE A 27 -5.03 1.92 -1.95
C PHE A 27 -5.80 2.60 -3.10
N GLN A 28 -5.80 2.01 -4.30
CA GLN A 28 -6.51 2.57 -5.45
C GLN A 28 -8.02 2.71 -5.17
N VAL A 29 -8.65 1.64 -4.70
CA VAL A 29 -10.10 1.63 -4.41
C VAL A 29 -10.41 2.46 -3.15
N ALA A 30 -9.47 2.55 -2.20
CA ALA A 30 -9.61 3.44 -1.06
C ALA A 30 -9.69 4.91 -1.49
N LEU A 31 -8.80 5.34 -2.40
CA LEU A 31 -8.79 6.71 -2.93
C LEU A 31 -10.08 7.05 -3.68
N GLU A 32 -10.59 6.13 -4.50
CA GLU A 32 -11.87 6.28 -5.19
C GLU A 32 -13.02 6.48 -4.19
N GLY A 33 -13.05 5.71 -3.10
CA GLY A 33 -14.04 5.88 -2.04
C GLY A 33 -13.93 7.22 -1.31
N LEU A 34 -12.70 7.69 -1.02
CA LEU A 34 -12.48 9.01 -0.41
C LEU A 34 -12.92 10.16 -1.33
N SER A 35 -12.63 10.06 -2.63
CA SER A 35 -13.10 11.02 -3.64
C SER A 35 -14.62 11.04 -3.68
N ARG A 36 -15.25 9.86 -3.69
CA ARG A 36 -16.72 9.76 -3.71
C ARG A 36 -17.37 10.37 -2.48
N ALA A 37 -16.83 10.13 -1.29
CA ALA A 37 -17.31 10.76 -0.06
C ALA A 37 -17.17 12.29 -0.09
N ALA A 38 -16.05 12.80 -0.63
CA ALA A 38 -15.81 14.24 -0.79
C ALA A 38 -16.74 14.92 -1.82
N GLU A 39 -17.13 14.21 -2.88
CA GLU A 39 -18.10 14.68 -3.87
C GLU A 39 -19.52 14.74 -3.31
N LEU A 40 -19.91 13.72 -2.54
CA LEU A 40 -21.25 13.62 -1.94
C LEU A 40 -21.47 14.62 -0.81
N ALA A 41 -20.42 14.97 -0.06
CA ALA A 41 -20.49 15.96 1.02
C ALA A 41 -19.37 17.02 0.89
N PRO A 42 -19.52 18.03 0.02
CA PRO A 42 -18.47 19.01 -0.22
C PRO A 42 -18.06 19.89 0.97
N GLY A 43 -18.91 20.02 2.00
CA GLY A 43 -18.59 20.73 3.24
C GLY A 43 -17.93 19.84 4.31
N TRP A 44 -17.85 18.54 4.07
CA TRP A 44 -17.18 17.60 4.96
C TRP A 44 -15.72 17.48 4.55
N GLU A 45 -14.83 18.08 5.32
CA GLU A 45 -13.41 18.17 4.96
C GLU A 45 -12.62 16.86 5.17
N GLU A 46 -13.13 15.95 5.99
CA GLU A 46 -12.40 14.74 6.39
C GLU A 46 -12.03 13.83 5.19
N PRO A 47 -12.93 13.51 4.24
CA PRO A 47 -12.57 12.67 3.09
C PRO A 47 -11.50 13.31 2.21
N ARG A 48 -11.56 14.63 1.96
CA ARG A 48 -10.54 15.35 1.19
C ARG A 48 -9.18 15.33 1.87
N LYS A 49 -9.15 15.57 3.20
CA LYS A 49 -7.92 15.51 4.00
C LYS A 49 -7.30 14.12 3.95
N ARG A 50 -8.10 13.07 4.15
CA ARG A 50 -7.63 11.68 4.05
C ARG A 50 -7.13 11.33 2.67
N HIS A 51 -7.83 11.78 1.62
CA HIS A 51 -7.41 11.58 0.24
C HIS A 51 -6.03 12.22 -0.01
N GLY A 52 -5.85 13.48 0.37
CA GLY A 52 -4.57 14.19 0.26
C GLY A 52 -3.45 13.49 1.03
N HIS A 53 -3.70 13.10 2.29
CA HIS A 53 -2.72 12.37 3.10
C HIS A 53 -2.31 11.04 2.47
N LEU A 54 -3.28 10.29 1.92
CA LEU A 54 -3.00 9.01 1.27
C LEU A 54 -2.19 9.21 -0.03
N MET A 55 -2.51 10.22 -0.83
CA MET A 55 -1.71 10.62 -2.00
C MET A 55 -0.27 10.97 -1.61
N ASP A 56 -0.08 11.83 -0.61
CA ASP A 56 1.24 12.24 -0.14
C ASP A 56 2.04 11.06 0.42
N PHE A 57 1.38 10.14 1.13
CA PHE A 57 1.99 8.92 1.62
C PHE A 57 2.47 8.04 0.47
N LEU A 58 1.61 7.73 -0.50
CA LEU A 58 1.93 6.87 -1.64
C LEU A 58 3.00 7.50 -2.53
N GLY A 59 2.94 8.80 -2.78
CA GLY A 59 3.97 9.52 -3.54
C GLY A 59 5.35 9.42 -2.89
N ARG A 60 5.43 9.63 -1.56
CA ARG A 60 6.67 9.47 -0.81
C ARG A 60 7.18 8.03 -0.81
N LEU A 61 6.27 7.06 -0.63
CA LEU A 61 6.60 5.64 -0.65
C LEU A 61 7.18 5.23 -2.01
N CYS A 62 6.49 5.55 -3.11
CA CYS A 62 6.94 5.28 -4.47
C CYS A 62 8.29 5.94 -4.77
N ALA A 63 8.50 7.19 -4.34
CA ALA A 63 9.77 7.88 -4.52
C ALA A 63 10.92 7.17 -3.78
N LEU A 64 10.69 6.69 -2.55
CA LEU A 64 11.68 5.94 -1.78
C LEU A 64 11.96 4.56 -2.39
N LEU A 65 10.95 3.87 -2.90
CA LEU A 65 11.14 2.60 -3.61
C LEU A 65 12.00 2.79 -4.87
N ALA A 66 11.68 3.82 -5.68
CA ALA A 66 12.42 4.13 -6.90
C ALA A 66 13.89 4.47 -6.63
N ASN A 67 14.18 5.19 -5.54
CA ASN A 67 15.55 5.61 -5.21
C ASN A 67 16.25 4.73 -4.17
N ARG A 68 15.65 3.58 -3.81
CA ARG A 68 16.12 2.63 -2.78
C ARG A 68 16.45 3.31 -1.44
N GLY A 69 15.51 4.10 -0.92
CA GLY A 69 15.65 4.78 0.36
C GLY A 69 16.81 5.79 0.38
N LYS A 70 17.10 6.40 -0.77
CA LYS A 70 18.23 7.33 -0.98
C LYS A 70 19.61 6.70 -0.70
N LEU A 71 19.73 5.36 -0.76
CA LEU A 71 21.03 4.68 -0.62
C LEU A 71 21.92 4.95 -1.84
N ARG A 72 23.19 5.31 -1.60
CA ARG A 72 24.16 5.71 -2.63
C ARG A 72 25.51 5.02 -2.44
N GLY A 73 26.27 4.93 -3.54
CA GLY A 73 27.69 4.58 -3.54
C GLY A 73 28.03 3.23 -2.89
N LYS A 74 29.00 3.25 -1.97
CA LYS A 74 29.53 2.05 -1.29
C LYS A 74 28.47 1.34 -0.44
N ARG A 75 27.59 2.08 0.25
CA ARG A 75 26.52 1.51 1.09
C ARG A 75 25.54 0.66 0.29
N ARG A 76 25.14 1.15 -0.89
CA ARG A 76 24.26 0.37 -1.79
C ARG A 76 24.94 -0.92 -2.25
N ARG A 77 26.22 -0.87 -2.63
CA ARG A 77 26.96 -2.06 -3.07
C ARG A 77 27.15 -3.07 -1.94
N GLY A 78 27.47 -2.60 -0.74
CA GLY A 78 27.64 -3.47 0.44
C GLY A 78 26.37 -4.22 0.84
N LEU A 79 25.18 -3.65 0.57
CA LEU A 79 23.89 -4.28 0.86
C LEU A 79 23.27 -5.03 -0.33
N ALA A 80 23.88 -4.97 -1.52
CA ALA A 80 23.33 -5.58 -2.74
C ALA A 80 23.69 -7.06 -2.90
N GLY A 81 24.51 -7.62 -2.00
CA GLY A 81 24.88 -9.04 -2.01
C GLY A 81 23.75 -9.96 -1.56
N PRO A 82 23.87 -11.27 -1.83
CA PRO A 82 22.93 -12.26 -1.33
C PRO A 82 22.95 -12.27 0.20
N VAL A 83 21.75 -12.37 0.80
CA VAL A 83 21.62 -12.50 2.25
C VAL A 83 22.14 -13.89 2.66
N PRO A 84 23.10 -14.00 3.60
CA PRO A 84 23.56 -15.28 4.10
C PRO A 84 22.43 -16.13 4.70
N LEU A 85 22.40 -17.44 4.38
CA LEU A 85 21.37 -18.37 4.88
C LEU A 85 21.21 -18.38 6.41
N PRO A 86 22.28 -18.27 7.23
CA PRO A 86 22.13 -18.21 8.68
C PRO A 86 21.31 -17.01 9.18
N LEU A 87 21.27 -15.90 8.42
CA LEU A 87 20.46 -14.72 8.78
C LEU A 87 18.95 -14.95 8.54
N LEU A 88 18.58 -16.03 7.85
CA LEU A 88 17.18 -16.42 7.66
C LEU A 88 16.62 -17.18 8.88
N GLY A 89 17.46 -17.49 9.87
CA GLY A 89 17.04 -18.19 11.08
C GLY A 89 16.38 -19.53 10.77
N PRO A 90 15.19 -19.83 11.32
CA PRO A 90 14.47 -21.09 11.06
C PRO A 90 14.19 -21.38 9.58
N LEU A 91 14.11 -20.34 8.75
CA LEU A 91 13.85 -20.48 7.30
C LEU A 91 15.10 -20.90 6.51
N GLY A 92 16.30 -20.72 7.07
CA GLY A 92 17.57 -21.06 6.43
C GLY A 92 18.07 -22.48 6.72
N GLY A 93 17.38 -23.23 7.59
CA GLY A 93 17.76 -24.58 8.00
C GLY A 93 17.32 -25.67 7.03
N ALA A 94 17.69 -26.92 7.35
CA ALA A 94 17.24 -28.10 6.61
C ALA A 94 15.71 -28.21 6.65
N GLY A 95 15.07 -28.16 5.49
CA GLY A 95 13.60 -28.18 5.35
C GLY A 95 12.95 -26.79 5.17
N GLY A 96 13.72 -25.70 5.26
CA GLY A 96 13.24 -24.34 4.97
C GLY A 96 13.01 -24.10 3.47
N PRO A 97 12.17 -23.12 3.10
CA PRO A 97 11.93 -22.77 1.71
C PRO A 97 13.21 -22.22 1.07
N ARG A 98 13.46 -22.60 -0.20
CA ARG A 98 14.61 -22.07 -0.93
C ARG A 98 14.38 -20.57 -1.23
N PRO A 99 15.33 -19.68 -0.89
CA PRO A 99 15.18 -18.26 -1.17
C PRO A 99 15.05 -18.00 -2.68
N SER A 100 14.09 -17.17 -3.05
CA SER A 100 13.90 -16.67 -4.41
C SER A 100 14.05 -15.15 -4.44
N PRO A 101 14.51 -14.57 -5.56
CA PRO A 101 14.58 -13.12 -5.68
C PRO A 101 13.18 -12.50 -5.64
N LEU A 102 13.07 -11.28 -5.11
CA LEU A 102 11.79 -10.54 -5.06
C LEU A 102 11.14 -10.38 -6.44
N SER A 103 11.94 -10.31 -7.51
CA SER A 103 11.45 -10.23 -8.90
C SER A 103 10.76 -11.49 -9.41
N ALA A 104 10.87 -12.62 -8.71
CA ALA A 104 10.20 -13.87 -9.06
C ALA A 104 8.84 -14.04 -8.37
N LEU A 105 8.46 -13.12 -7.48
CA LEU A 105 7.17 -13.16 -6.80
C LEU A 105 6.03 -12.87 -7.79
N ARG A 106 4.90 -13.57 -7.58
CA ARG A 106 3.66 -13.36 -8.32
C ARG A 106 2.68 -12.56 -7.46
N PRO A 107 1.70 -11.86 -8.07
CA PRO A 107 0.59 -11.28 -7.33
C PRO A 107 -0.03 -12.32 -6.38
N GLY A 108 -0.39 -11.87 -5.18
CA GLY A 108 -1.08 -12.71 -4.20
C GLY A 108 -2.46 -13.17 -4.68
N PRO A 109 -3.08 -14.13 -3.97
CA PRO A 109 -4.45 -14.57 -4.22
C PRO A 109 -5.46 -13.43 -4.11
#